data_AF-A0A968UEN3-F1
#
_entry.id   AF-A0A968UEN3-F1
#
_cell.length_a   1.000
_cell.length_b   1.000
_cell.length_c   1.000
_cell.angle_alpha   90.00
_cell.angle_beta   90.00
_cell.angle_gamma   90.00
#
_symmetry.space_group_name_H-M   'P 1'
#
loop_
_entity.id
_entity.type
_entity.pdbx_description
1 polymer ?
#
loop_
_entity_poly.entity_id
_entity_poly.type
_entity_poly.pdbx_seq_one_letter_code
_entity_poly.pdbx_strand_id
1 'polypeptide(L)'
;MKFKQSIYEQNDNGAILLLQLNDQIKAVEAIYNHFQSKSLAELASSIKQLFGSEDDEAVLLSTVHRAKGMESERVYIAEPLTLPLLWESQKQWQEQQEQNLLYVALSRSTKDLFLIGDAFWYDQKTGSIIDSDEKHESDITSLGSSSVTELVKLASSEELEQYIKTIRSEQGKRISQRFQRLV
;
A
#
# COMPACT_ATOMS: atom_id res chain seq x y z
N MET A 1 7.74 20.66 -19.11
CA MET A 1 6.87 20.31 -17.97
C MET A 1 5.44 20.82 -18.13
N LYS A 2 5.22 22.15 -18.26
CA LYS A 2 3.87 22.76 -18.29
C LYS A 2 2.91 22.15 -19.34
N PHE A 3 3.43 21.74 -20.51
CA PHE A 3 2.62 21.18 -21.59
C PHE A 3 1.95 19.84 -21.22
N LYS A 4 2.67 18.88 -20.64
CA LYS A 4 2.08 17.58 -20.25
C LYS A 4 1.17 17.72 -19.02
N GLN A 5 1.52 18.61 -18.08
CA GLN A 5 0.69 18.91 -16.91
C GLN A 5 -0.68 19.47 -17.32
N SER A 6 -0.70 20.41 -18.26
CA SER A 6 -1.94 20.97 -18.84
C SER A 6 -2.81 19.95 -19.56
N ILE A 7 -2.21 18.95 -20.22
CA ILE A 7 -2.96 17.84 -20.85
C ILE A 7 -3.61 16.96 -19.78
N TYR A 8 -2.93 16.70 -18.66
CA TYR A 8 -3.46 15.85 -17.60
C TYR A 8 -4.55 16.55 -16.77
N GLU A 9 -4.45 17.85 -16.51
CA GLU A 9 -5.50 18.63 -15.81
C GLU A 9 -6.88 18.60 -16.50
N GLN A 10 -6.90 18.41 -17.82
CA GLN A 10 -8.14 18.34 -18.62
C GLN A 10 -8.75 16.93 -18.67
N ASN A 11 -8.10 15.93 -18.10
CA ASN A 11 -8.61 14.55 -18.05
C ASN A 11 -9.37 14.29 -16.75
N ASP A 12 -10.42 13.46 -16.81
CA ASP A 12 -11.20 13.04 -15.63
C ASP A 12 -10.31 12.41 -14.53
N ASN A 13 -9.26 11.68 -14.92
CA ASN A 13 -8.26 11.09 -14.00
C ASN A 13 -7.00 11.96 -13.82
N GLY A 14 -7.06 13.26 -14.12
CA GLY A 14 -5.89 14.13 -14.22
C GLY A 14 -4.97 14.13 -13.01
N ALA A 15 -5.57 14.14 -11.81
CA ALA A 15 -4.82 14.10 -10.55
C ALA A 15 -3.96 12.84 -10.39
N ILE A 16 -4.48 11.66 -10.77
CA ILE A 16 -3.75 10.39 -10.71
C ILE A 16 -2.56 10.42 -11.69
N LEU A 17 -2.79 10.93 -12.91
CA LEU A 17 -1.75 11.03 -13.93
C LEU A 17 -0.63 11.99 -13.50
N LEU A 18 -0.97 13.08 -12.82
CA LEU A 18 0.01 14.00 -12.25
C LEU A 18 0.82 13.37 -11.12
N LEU A 19 0.17 12.60 -10.23
CA LEU A 19 0.86 11.86 -9.17
C LEU A 19 1.86 10.86 -9.76
N GLN A 20 1.45 10.08 -10.76
CA GLN A 20 2.32 9.13 -11.45
C GLN A 20 3.50 9.81 -12.13
N LEU A 21 3.26 10.95 -12.79
CA LEU A 21 4.33 11.71 -13.44
C LEU A 21 5.32 12.26 -12.40
N ASN A 22 4.81 12.78 -11.29
CA ASN A 22 5.63 13.30 -10.20
C ASN A 22 6.49 12.20 -9.56
N ASP A 23 5.93 11.01 -9.36
CA ASP A 23 6.66 9.84 -8.86
C ASP A 23 7.79 9.42 -9.82
N GLN A 24 7.52 9.38 -11.13
CA GLN A 24 8.55 9.12 -12.15
C GLN A 24 9.67 10.15 -12.11
N ILE A 25 9.35 11.43 -11.94
CA ILE A 25 10.35 12.50 -11.85
C ILE A 25 11.21 12.31 -10.60
N LYS A 26 10.59 12.08 -9.44
CA LYS A 26 11.29 11.84 -8.17
C LYS A 26 12.22 10.63 -8.25
N ALA A 27 11.79 9.56 -8.91
CA ALA A 27 12.62 8.38 -9.11
C ALA A 27 13.89 8.70 -9.91
N VAL A 28 13.75 9.45 -11.02
CA VAL A 28 14.90 9.89 -11.82
C VAL A 28 15.80 10.84 -11.04
N GLU A 29 15.23 11.77 -10.28
CA GLU A 29 15.99 12.67 -9.40
C GLU A 29 16.77 11.91 -8.33
N ALA A 30 16.17 10.89 -7.71
CA ALA A 30 16.84 10.04 -6.72
C ALA A 30 18.03 9.28 -7.33
N ILE A 31 17.85 8.71 -8.53
CA ILE A 31 18.93 8.02 -9.26
C ILE A 31 20.05 9.02 -9.60
N TYR A 32 19.70 10.20 -10.11
CA TYR A 32 20.67 11.24 -10.41
C TYR A 32 21.44 11.67 -9.16
N ASN A 33 20.76 11.87 -8.04
CA ASN A 33 21.37 12.26 -6.78
C ASN A 33 22.31 11.19 -6.22
N HIS A 34 22.02 9.90 -6.46
CA HIS A 34 22.89 8.81 -6.03
C HIS A 34 24.16 8.71 -6.89
N PHE A 35 24.01 8.69 -8.22
CA PHE A 35 25.14 8.46 -9.14
C PHE A 35 25.91 9.74 -9.51
N GLN A 36 25.31 10.92 -9.33
CA GLN A 36 25.89 12.23 -9.66
C GLN A 36 26.45 12.27 -11.11
N SER A 37 25.74 11.64 -12.04
CA SER A 37 26.17 11.49 -13.44
C SER A 37 26.38 12.85 -14.11
N LYS A 38 27.47 12.99 -14.89
CA LYS A 38 27.84 14.27 -15.51
C LYS A 38 27.29 14.42 -16.93
N SER A 39 26.76 13.34 -17.50
CA SER A 39 26.13 13.33 -18.82
C SER A 39 24.88 12.45 -18.86
N LEU A 40 24.02 12.69 -19.86
CA LEU A 40 22.84 11.85 -20.09
C LEU A 40 23.20 10.40 -20.42
N ALA A 41 24.31 10.19 -21.14
CA ALA A 41 24.79 8.85 -21.48
C ALA A 41 25.23 8.08 -20.23
N GLU A 42 25.92 8.75 -19.29
CA GLU A 42 26.30 8.17 -18.00
C GLU A 42 25.06 7.81 -17.17
N LEU A 43 24.09 8.73 -17.06
CA LEU A 43 22.84 8.47 -16.31
C LEU A 43 22.09 7.26 -16.89
N ALA A 44 21.99 7.18 -18.22
CA ALA A 44 21.34 6.04 -18.88
C ALA A 44 22.10 4.73 -18.62
N SER A 45 23.43 4.76 -18.54
CA SER A 45 24.24 3.59 -18.17
C SER A 45 24.04 3.20 -16.72
N SER A 46 23.99 4.16 -15.79
CA SER A 46 23.74 3.92 -14.36
C SER A 46 22.38 3.28 -14.12
N ILE A 47 21.33 3.75 -14.82
CA ILE A 47 20.00 3.13 -14.79
C ILE A 47 20.06 1.69 -15.28
N LYS A 48 20.71 1.44 -16.41
CA LYS A 48 20.86 0.07 -16.93
C LYS A 48 21.64 -0.84 -15.99
N GLN A 49 22.65 -0.32 -15.30
CA GLN A 49 23.39 -1.09 -14.31
C GLN A 49 22.50 -1.43 -13.09
N LEU A 50 21.72 -0.47 -12.60
CA LEU A 50 20.84 -0.65 -11.44
C LEU A 50 19.75 -1.72 -11.67
N PHE A 51 19.26 -1.83 -12.91
CA PHE A 51 18.17 -2.76 -13.28
C PHE A 51 18.62 -3.93 -14.16
N GLY A 52 19.92 -4.02 -14.48
CA GLY A 52 20.45 -4.96 -15.47
C GLY A 52 21.10 -6.20 -14.88
N SER A 53 21.32 -6.24 -13.57
CA SER A 53 21.86 -7.41 -12.87
C SER A 53 20.72 -8.37 -12.53
N GLU A 54 20.73 -9.55 -13.16
CA GLU A 54 20.03 -10.76 -12.70
C GLU A 54 20.79 -11.41 -11.54
N ASP A 55 21.37 -10.61 -10.64
CA ASP A 55 22.14 -11.15 -9.52
C ASP A 55 21.15 -11.66 -8.45
N ASP A 56 21.34 -12.92 -8.03
CA ASP A 56 20.56 -13.58 -6.97
C ASP A 56 20.65 -12.87 -5.59
N GLU A 57 21.51 -11.87 -5.45
CA GLU A 57 21.73 -11.10 -4.20
C GLU A 57 20.93 -9.78 -4.13
N ALA A 58 20.08 -9.48 -5.11
CA ALA A 58 19.29 -8.25 -5.12
C ALA A 58 18.09 -8.31 -4.14
N VAL A 59 17.74 -7.14 -3.56
CA VAL A 59 16.50 -6.99 -2.78
C VAL A 59 15.30 -7.03 -3.72
N LEU A 60 14.44 -8.04 -3.55
CA LEU A 60 13.20 -8.15 -4.31
C LEU A 60 12.11 -7.26 -3.71
N LEU A 61 11.69 -6.25 -4.47
CA LEU A 61 10.50 -5.45 -4.16
C LEU A 61 9.31 -5.97 -4.98
N SER A 62 8.23 -6.32 -4.30
CA SER A 62 7.05 -6.90 -4.93
C SER A 62 5.78 -6.58 -4.13
N THR A 63 4.65 -6.55 -4.81
CA THR A 63 3.35 -6.62 -4.12
C THR A 63 3.15 -8.00 -3.51
N VAL A 64 2.30 -8.10 -2.48
CA VAL A 64 1.94 -9.37 -1.84
C VAL A 64 1.37 -10.36 -2.87
N HIS A 65 0.57 -9.86 -3.82
CA HIS A 65 0.01 -10.66 -4.91
C HIS A 65 1.09 -11.33 -5.77
N ARG A 66 2.10 -10.57 -6.19
CA ARG A 66 3.20 -11.10 -7.02
C ARG A 66 4.13 -12.01 -6.22
N ALA A 67 4.25 -11.80 -4.91
CA ALA A 67 5.03 -12.66 -4.01
C ALA A 67 4.34 -14.00 -3.69
N LYS A 68 3.07 -14.20 -4.09
CA LYS A 68 2.35 -15.46 -3.85
C LYS A 68 3.08 -16.62 -4.53
N GLY A 69 3.40 -17.65 -3.74
CA GLY A 69 4.16 -18.81 -4.19
C GLY A 69 5.68 -18.63 -4.15
N MET A 70 6.17 -17.42 -3.87
CA MET A 70 7.56 -17.14 -3.55
C MET A 70 7.78 -17.23 -2.04
N GLU A 71 9.01 -17.46 -1.61
CA GLU A 71 9.44 -17.45 -0.21
C GLU A 71 10.85 -16.86 -0.09
N SER A 72 11.17 -16.28 1.06
CA SER A 72 12.50 -15.76 1.37
C SER A 72 12.80 -15.91 2.86
N GLU A 73 14.08 -16.01 3.22
CA GLU A 73 14.49 -16.08 4.63
C GLU A 73 14.05 -14.84 5.41
N ARG A 74 14.18 -13.66 4.80
CA ARG A 74 13.86 -12.37 5.43
C ARG A 74 12.85 -11.62 4.58
N VAL A 75 11.70 -11.30 5.17
CA VAL A 75 10.65 -10.53 4.48
C VAL A 75 10.34 -9.26 5.27
N TYR A 76 10.16 -8.16 4.54
CA TYR A 76 9.77 -6.88 5.08
C TYR A 76 8.39 -6.51 4.50
N ILE A 77 7.39 -6.31 5.36
CA ILE A 77 6.08 -5.79 4.96
C ILE A 77 6.14 -4.26 5.10
N ALA A 78 6.14 -3.59 3.95
CA ALA A 78 6.01 -2.14 3.89
C ALA A 78 4.55 -1.72 4.17
N GLU A 79 4.37 -0.72 5.03
CA GLU A 79 3.06 -0.13 5.37
C GLU A 79 1.99 -1.14 5.83
N PRO A 80 2.26 -1.93 6.90
CA PRO A 80 1.34 -2.96 7.37
C PRO A 80 0.00 -2.40 7.88
N LEU A 81 -0.09 -1.09 8.16
CA LEU A 81 -1.34 -0.39 8.51
C LEU A 81 -2.39 -0.45 7.39
N THR A 82 -1.96 -0.57 6.13
CA THR A 82 -2.86 -0.60 4.96
C THR A 82 -3.31 -2.01 4.58
N LEU A 83 -2.82 -3.02 5.29
CA LEU A 83 -3.10 -4.43 5.07
C LEU A 83 -3.75 -4.99 6.34
N PRO A 84 -4.90 -5.69 6.29
CA PRO A 84 -5.82 -5.80 5.17
C PRO A 84 -6.39 -4.43 4.76
N LEU A 85 -6.75 -4.26 3.48
CA LEU A 85 -7.42 -3.05 3.05
C LEU A 85 -8.89 -3.08 3.50
N LEU A 86 -9.26 -2.15 4.39
CA LEU A 86 -10.61 -2.04 4.93
C LEU A 86 -11.35 -0.82 4.39
N TRP A 87 -12.62 -0.98 4.00
CA TRP A 87 -13.47 0.14 3.59
C TRP A 87 -14.95 -0.04 3.96
N GLU A 88 -15.69 1.07 3.96
CA GLU A 88 -17.11 1.06 4.31
C GLU A 88 -17.93 0.25 3.31
N SER A 89 -18.89 -0.54 3.80
CA SER A 89 -19.74 -1.41 2.99
C SER A 89 -18.98 -2.51 2.21
N GLN A 90 -17.79 -2.89 2.67
CA GLN A 90 -17.09 -4.09 2.19
C GLN A 90 -17.95 -5.32 2.47
N LYS A 91 -18.14 -6.16 1.45
CA LYS A 91 -18.86 -7.43 1.62
C LYS A 91 -17.98 -8.40 2.40
N GLN A 92 -18.58 -9.28 3.18
CA GLN A 92 -17.84 -10.30 3.97
C GLN A 92 -16.82 -11.08 3.14
N TRP A 93 -17.17 -11.46 1.89
CA TRP A 93 -16.23 -12.17 1.02
C TRP A 93 -15.05 -11.30 0.57
N GLN A 94 -15.21 -9.98 0.46
CA GLN A 94 -14.13 -9.06 0.11
C GLN A 94 -13.17 -8.89 1.28
N GLU A 95 -13.70 -8.78 2.48
CA GLU A 95 -12.91 -8.76 3.72
C GLU A 95 -12.11 -10.06 3.87
N GLN A 96 -12.75 -11.21 3.65
CA GLN A 96 -12.06 -12.50 3.67
C GLN A 96 -10.93 -12.58 2.63
N GLN A 97 -11.09 -11.98 1.44
CA GLN A 97 -10.02 -11.93 0.44
C GLN A 97 -8.82 -11.10 0.94
N GLU A 98 -9.06 -9.98 1.62
CA GLU A 98 -8.00 -9.16 2.20
C GLU A 98 -7.32 -9.86 3.38
N GLN A 99 -8.06 -10.59 4.21
CA GLN A 99 -7.48 -11.43 5.26
C GLN A 99 -6.63 -12.55 4.68
N ASN A 100 -7.07 -13.19 3.59
CA ASN A 100 -6.26 -14.17 2.88
C ASN A 100 -4.98 -13.53 2.30
N LEU A 101 -5.05 -12.26 1.88
CA LEU A 101 -3.88 -11.52 1.41
C LEU A 101 -2.89 -11.25 2.55
N LEU A 102 -3.38 -10.85 3.73
CA LEU A 102 -2.56 -10.75 4.94
C LEU A 102 -1.87 -12.08 5.26
N TYR A 103 -2.63 -13.19 5.25
CA TYR A 103 -2.06 -14.53 5.44
C TYR A 103 -0.96 -14.85 4.42
N VAL A 104 -1.15 -14.51 3.16
CA VAL A 104 -0.10 -14.67 2.14
C VAL A 104 1.14 -13.87 2.52
N ALA A 105 1.00 -12.60 2.90
CA ALA A 105 2.14 -11.75 3.29
C ALA A 105 2.92 -12.34 4.47
N LEU A 106 2.21 -12.75 5.54
CA LEU A 106 2.80 -13.33 6.74
C LEU A 106 3.51 -14.66 6.48
N SER A 107 3.02 -15.45 5.52
CA SER A 107 3.60 -16.74 5.16
C SER A 107 4.73 -16.67 4.12
N ARG A 108 5.19 -15.47 3.71
CA ARG A 108 6.31 -15.34 2.76
C ARG A 108 7.68 -15.52 3.41
N SER A 109 7.81 -15.28 4.72
CA SER A 109 9.06 -15.44 5.45
C SER A 109 9.26 -16.87 5.93
N THR A 110 10.45 -17.42 5.72
CA THR A 110 10.82 -18.73 6.30
C THR A 110 11.57 -18.61 7.62
N LYS A 111 12.16 -17.44 7.93
CA LYS A 111 12.93 -17.21 9.15
C LYS A 111 12.52 -15.95 9.90
N ASP A 112 12.72 -14.78 9.29
CA ASP A 112 12.48 -13.48 9.93
C ASP A 112 11.45 -12.65 9.13
N LEU A 113 10.44 -12.12 9.83
CA LEU A 113 9.45 -11.20 9.28
C LEU A 113 9.55 -9.86 10.01
N PHE A 114 9.67 -8.77 9.25
CA PHE A 114 9.74 -7.43 9.78
C PHE A 114 8.56 -6.59 9.29
N LEU A 115 7.94 -5.86 10.21
CA LEU A 115 6.88 -4.92 9.92
C LEU A 115 7.47 -3.50 9.93
N ILE A 116 7.34 -2.78 8.81
CA ILE A 116 7.84 -1.41 8.70
C ILE A 116 6.68 -0.45 8.94
N GLY A 117 6.47 -0.10 10.21
CA GLY A 117 5.40 0.79 10.68
C GLY A 117 4.40 0.09 11.59
N ASP A 118 3.28 0.76 11.85
CA ASP A 118 2.24 0.26 12.75
C ASP A 118 1.33 -0.75 12.06
N ALA A 119 0.88 -1.77 12.81
CA ALA A 119 0.00 -2.81 12.34
C ALA A 119 -1.12 -3.03 13.37
N PHE A 120 -2.35 -2.63 13.04
CA PHE A 120 -3.47 -2.70 13.99
C PHE A 120 -3.88 -4.13 14.38
N TRP A 121 -3.45 -5.12 13.59
CA TRP A 121 -3.70 -6.55 13.78
C TRP A 121 -2.54 -7.26 14.50
N TYR A 122 -1.48 -6.54 14.90
CA TYR A 122 -0.33 -7.11 15.60
C TYR A 122 0.01 -6.32 16.86
N ASP A 123 0.01 -6.99 18.01
CA ASP A 123 0.43 -6.40 19.27
C ASP A 123 1.93 -6.66 19.51
N GLN A 124 2.73 -5.59 19.43
CA GLN A 124 4.17 -5.63 19.65
C GLN A 124 4.56 -6.02 21.08
N LYS A 125 3.68 -5.85 22.07
CA LYS A 125 3.99 -6.15 23.49
C LYS A 125 3.83 -7.64 23.78
N THR A 126 2.80 -8.25 23.23
CA THR A 126 2.48 -9.67 23.41
C THR A 126 3.06 -10.54 22.30
N GLY A 127 3.53 -9.94 21.21
CA GLY A 127 4.06 -10.64 20.04
C GLY A 127 2.99 -11.45 19.30
N SER A 128 1.72 -11.09 19.47
CA SER A 128 0.57 -11.88 19.02
C SER A 128 -0.28 -11.14 18.00
N ILE A 129 -0.91 -11.90 17.10
CA ILE A 129 -1.93 -11.38 16.18
C ILE A 129 -3.21 -11.17 16.98
N ILE A 130 -3.83 -10.00 16.83
CA ILE A 130 -5.09 -9.66 17.50
C ILE A 130 -6.21 -10.33 16.71
N ASP A 131 -6.78 -11.40 17.26
CA ASP A 131 -7.93 -12.07 16.65
C ASP A 131 -9.22 -11.35 17.04
N SER A 132 -9.98 -10.87 16.06
CA SER A 132 -11.26 -10.21 16.29
C SER A 132 -12.37 -11.18 16.74
N ASP A 133 -12.11 -12.49 16.66
CA ASP A 133 -13.10 -13.54 16.95
C ASP A 133 -13.04 -14.12 18.38
N GLU A 134 -12.06 -13.76 19.21
CA GLU A 134 -12.04 -14.15 20.63
C GLU A 134 -13.04 -13.30 21.44
N LYS A 135 -14.31 -13.72 21.44
CA LYS A 135 -15.26 -13.40 22.50
C LYS A 135 -14.83 -14.08 23.80
N HIS A 136 -13.87 -13.49 24.52
CA HIS A 136 -13.70 -13.78 25.94
C HIS A 136 -14.75 -13.00 26.75
N GLU A 137 -15.93 -13.60 26.93
CA GLU A 137 -16.81 -13.31 28.07
C GLU A 137 -16.10 -13.77 29.36
N SER A 138 -15.35 -12.88 30.00
CA SER A 138 -15.23 -12.86 31.46
C SER A 138 -14.59 -11.55 31.94
N ASP A 139 -15.43 -10.78 32.62
CA ASP A 139 -15.10 -9.82 33.67
C ASP A 139 -14.04 -8.75 33.40
N ILE A 140 -14.46 -7.67 32.71
CA ILE A 140 -14.03 -6.32 33.09
C ILE A 140 -15.24 -5.39 33.12
N THR A 141 -15.85 -5.34 34.29
CA THR A 141 -16.60 -4.17 34.74
C THR A 141 -15.62 -2.98 34.84
N SER A 142 -16.00 -1.84 34.26
CA SER A 142 -15.38 -0.51 34.39
C SER A 142 -13.97 -0.31 33.83
N LEU A 143 -13.85 0.25 32.63
CA LEU A 143 -13.50 1.68 32.37
C LEU A 143 -13.34 1.92 30.85
N GLY A 144 -14.13 2.84 30.30
CA GLY A 144 -13.83 3.57 29.05
C GLY A 144 -13.72 2.76 27.76
N SER A 145 -14.85 2.30 27.21
CA SER A 145 -14.90 1.73 25.85
C SER A 145 -14.73 2.82 24.78
N SER A 146 -13.50 3.16 24.43
CA SER A 146 -13.23 3.72 23.11
C SER A 146 -13.24 2.56 22.13
N SER A 147 -14.32 2.47 21.35
CA SER A 147 -14.52 1.42 20.35
C SER A 147 -13.30 1.37 19.43
N VAL A 148 -12.87 0.18 18.98
CA VAL A 148 -11.76 -0.01 18.02
C VAL A 148 -11.90 0.91 16.79
N THR A 149 -13.13 1.24 16.44
CA THR A 149 -13.51 2.23 15.41
C THR A 149 -13.01 3.66 15.67
N GLU A 150 -12.87 4.08 16.94
CA GLU A 150 -12.28 5.37 17.33
C GLU A 150 -10.75 5.36 17.22
N LEU A 151 -10.10 4.25 17.57
CA LEU A 151 -8.64 4.12 17.47
C LEU A 151 -8.15 4.10 16.02
N VAL A 152 -8.90 3.46 15.12
CA VAL A 152 -8.65 3.48 13.67
C VAL A 152 -8.89 4.87 13.07
N LYS A 153 -9.88 5.62 13.57
CA LYS A 153 -10.16 7.00 13.15
C LYS A 153 -9.06 8.00 13.52
N LEU A 154 -8.38 7.76 14.65
CA LEU A 154 -7.36 8.67 15.19
C LEU A 154 -5.99 8.51 14.53
N ALA A 155 -5.73 7.39 13.83
CA ALA A 155 -4.36 6.99 13.49
C ALA A 155 -3.74 7.66 12.24
N SER A 156 -4.48 8.32 11.33
CA SER A 156 -3.89 9.14 10.24
C SER A 156 -4.96 9.77 9.31
N SER A 157 -5.78 10.69 9.81
CA SER A 157 -7.04 11.06 9.14
C SER A 157 -7.01 12.21 8.13
N GLU A 158 -5.88 12.63 7.54
CA GLU A 158 -5.92 13.68 6.51
C GLU A 158 -5.37 13.23 5.16
N GLU A 159 -4.17 12.65 5.10
CA GLU A 159 -3.59 12.19 3.85
C GLU A 159 -4.21 10.88 3.33
N LEU A 160 -4.46 9.91 4.23
CA LEU A 160 -5.14 8.66 3.89
C LEU A 160 -6.63 8.87 3.61
N GLU A 161 -7.31 9.75 4.34
CA GLU A 161 -8.68 10.12 4.01
C GLU A 161 -8.76 10.84 2.67
N GLN A 162 -7.80 11.73 2.36
CA GLN A 162 -7.74 12.40 1.08
C GLN A 162 -7.41 11.42 -0.06
N TYR A 163 -6.53 10.45 0.17
CA TYR A 163 -6.20 9.39 -0.79
C TYR A 163 -7.39 8.43 -1.02
N ILE A 164 -8.04 7.97 0.05
CA ILE A 164 -9.23 7.12 0.00
C ILE A 164 -10.42 7.86 -0.60
N LYS A 165 -10.64 9.13 -0.27
CA LYS A 165 -11.68 9.99 -0.85
C LYS A 165 -11.43 10.22 -2.34
N THR A 166 -10.17 10.40 -2.75
CA THR A 166 -9.79 10.50 -4.16
C THR A 166 -10.10 9.19 -4.89
N ILE A 167 -9.69 8.04 -4.34
CA ILE A 167 -9.97 6.70 -4.90
C ILE A 167 -11.48 6.42 -4.98
N ARG A 168 -12.24 6.70 -3.91
CA ARG A 168 -13.69 6.48 -3.83
C ARG A 168 -14.46 7.41 -4.77
N SER A 169 -14.04 8.67 -4.94
CA SER A 169 -14.68 9.59 -5.89
C SER A 169 -14.47 9.17 -7.35
N GLU A 170 -13.29 8.63 -7.68
CA GLU A 170 -12.95 8.13 -9.02
C GLU A 170 -13.62 6.79 -9.32
N GLN A 171 -13.74 5.89 -8.34
CA GLN A 171 -14.48 4.62 -8.46
C GLN A 171 -16.00 4.86 -8.58
N GLY A 172 -16.55 5.84 -7.85
CA GLY A 172 -17.97 6.21 -7.91
C GLY A 172 -18.40 6.78 -9.26
N LYS A 173 -17.56 7.61 -9.89
CA LYS A 173 -17.81 8.11 -11.26
C LYS A 173 -17.77 6.99 -12.31
N ARG A 174 -16.89 6.00 -12.14
CA ARG A 174 -16.76 4.85 -13.06
C ARG A 174 -18.00 3.93 -13.05
N ILE A 175 -18.70 3.79 -11.93
CA ILE A 175 -19.96 3.03 -11.85
C ILE A 175 -21.11 3.81 -12.50
N SER A 176 -21.20 5.13 -12.26
CA SER A 176 -22.24 5.97 -12.86
C SER A 176 -22.13 6.09 -14.38
N GLN A 177 -20.91 6.24 -14.93
CA GLN A 177 -20.71 6.32 -16.39
C GLN A 177 -20.93 4.98 -17.11
N ARG A 178 -20.73 3.84 -16.43
CA ARG A 178 -21.02 2.51 -16.98
C ARG A 178 -22.53 2.22 -17.02
N PHE A 179 -23.30 2.73 -16.06
CA PHE A 179 -24.77 2.63 -16.07
C PHE A 179 -25.44 3.54 -17.11
N GLN A 180 -24.89 4.73 -17.41
CA GLN A 180 -25.43 5.62 -18.45
C GLN A 180 -25.18 5.15 -19.90
N ARG A 181 -24.29 4.17 -20.12
CA ARG A 181 -24.07 3.54 -21.44
C ARG A 181 -24.86 2.24 -21.64
N LEU A 182 -25.60 1.80 -20.63
CA LEU A 182 -26.37 0.54 -20.60
C LEU A 182 -27.89 0.78 -20.52
N VAL A 183 -28.33 2.04 -20.63
CA VAL A 183 -29.72 2.48 -20.86
C VAL A 183 -29.74 3.30 -22.13
#